data_AF-A0A1A9VUM1-F1
#
_entry.id   AF-A0A1A9VUM1-F1
#
_cell.length_a   1.000
_cell.length_b   1.000
_cell.length_c   1.000
_cell.angle_alpha   90.00
_cell.angle_beta   90.00
_cell.angle_gamma   90.00
#
_symmetry.space_group_name_H-M   'P 1'
#
loop_
_entity.id
_entity.type
_entity.pdbx_description
1 polymer ?
#
loop_
_entity_poly.entity_id
_entity_poly.type
_entity_poly.pdbx_seq_one_letter_code
_entity_poly.pdbx_strand_id
1 'polypeptide(L)'
;MAPLLQIGLLVLFAIVIFAIIGLEFYSGTLHKTCYSLEDPNKPVKEGESETPCNSDKEADKSGGAYVCNYNTSMCLEKWDGPNSGITSFDNIGFAMLTVFQCITMEGWTAILYWVNVLITETNSLQKKKNQKNQKKQKTKNKKITVLLPLQWLFILIKNFWINLHTTSSL
;
A
#
# COMPACT_ATOMS: atom_id res chain seq x y z
N MET A 1 -46.06 -12.80 -8.03
CA MET A 1 -44.73 -12.66 -7.40
C MET A 1 -44.13 -11.25 -7.57
N ALA A 2 -44.95 -10.22 -7.83
CA ALA A 2 -44.51 -8.84 -8.05
C ALA A 2 -43.63 -8.20 -6.94
N PRO A 3 -43.79 -8.48 -5.63
CA PRO A 3 -42.97 -7.81 -4.62
C PRO A 3 -41.51 -8.28 -4.60
N LEU A 4 -41.21 -9.49 -5.06
CA LEU A 4 -39.85 -10.06 -5.02
C LEU A 4 -38.92 -9.40 -6.05
N LEU A 5 -39.48 -8.92 -7.17
CA LEU A 5 -38.71 -8.29 -8.24
C LEU A 5 -38.13 -6.94 -7.79
N GLN A 6 -38.85 -6.18 -6.96
CA GLN A 6 -38.38 -4.90 -6.45
C GLN A 6 -37.20 -5.04 -5.49
N ILE A 7 -37.23 -6.07 -4.62
CA ILE A 7 -36.08 -6.40 -3.76
C ILE A 7 -34.90 -6.88 -4.61
N GLY A 8 -35.13 -7.73 -5.61
CA GLY A 8 -34.06 -8.21 -6.50
C GLY A 8 -33.35 -7.10 -7.25
N LEU A 9 -34.11 -6.10 -7.75
CA LEU A 9 -33.55 -4.94 -8.44
C LEU A 9 -32.71 -4.06 -7.49
N LEU A 10 -33.15 -3.91 -6.23
CA LEU A 10 -32.40 -3.17 -5.21
C LEU A 10 -31.06 -3.87 -4.87
N VAL A 11 -31.07 -5.19 -4.73
CA VAL A 11 -29.85 -5.97 -4.44
C VAL A 11 -28.88 -5.93 -5.62
N LEU A 12 -29.37 -6.05 -6.85
CA LEU A 12 -28.53 -5.95 -8.06
C LEU A 12 -27.86 -4.58 -8.17
N PHE A 13 -28.59 -3.50 -7.91
CA PHE A 13 -28.04 -2.15 -7.90
C PHE A 13 -26.94 -1.97 -6.83
N ALA A 14 -27.18 -2.52 -5.63
CA ALA A 14 -26.18 -2.51 -4.55
C ALA A 14 -24.90 -3.28 -4.93
N ILE A 15 -25.02 -4.44 -5.59
CA ILE A 15 -23.87 -5.23 -6.08
C ILE A 15 -23.00 -4.41 -7.02
N VAL A 16 -23.60 -3.68 -7.96
CA VAL A 16 -22.86 -2.86 -8.92
C VAL A 16 -22.06 -1.76 -8.22
N ILE A 17 -22.66 -1.06 -7.25
CA ILE A 17 -21.97 -0.01 -6.50
C ILE A 17 -20.78 -0.58 -5.71
N PHE A 18 -21.00 -1.69 -4.97
CA PHE A 18 -19.93 -2.31 -4.20
C PHE A 18 -18.82 -2.91 -5.08
N ALA A 19 -19.15 -3.39 -6.28
CA ALA A 19 -18.16 -3.87 -7.25
C ALA A 19 -17.26 -2.74 -7.77
N ILE A 20 -17.83 -1.57 -8.09
CA ILE A 20 -17.05 -0.40 -8.54
C ILE A 20 -16.12 0.08 -7.42
N ILE A 21 -16.63 0.19 -6.19
CA ILE A 21 -15.81 0.58 -5.03
C ILE A 21 -14.70 -0.46 -4.79
N GLY A 22 -15.01 -1.75 -4.85
CA GLY A 22 -14.03 -2.82 -4.68
C GLY A 22 -12.91 -2.79 -5.71
N LEU A 23 -13.24 -2.51 -6.98
CA LEU A 23 -12.27 -2.43 -8.07
C LEU A 23 -11.27 -1.29 -7.84
N GLU A 24 -11.73 -0.10 -7.45
CA GLU A 24 -10.87 1.06 -7.19
C GLU A 24 -9.89 0.85 -6.03
N PHE A 25 -10.28 0.07 -5.02
CA PHE A 25 -9.45 -0.17 -3.82
C PHE A 25 -8.54 -1.40 -3.95
N TYR A 26 -8.99 -2.45 -4.64
CA TYR A 26 -8.33 -3.76 -4.63
C TYR A 26 -7.71 -4.18 -5.98
N SER A 27 -7.79 -3.35 -7.02
CA SER A 27 -7.17 -3.65 -8.33
C SER A 27 -5.68 -3.99 -8.18
N GLY A 28 -5.28 -5.13 -8.76
CA GLY A 28 -3.90 -5.61 -8.82
C GLY A 28 -3.32 -6.13 -7.49
N THR A 29 -4.06 -6.05 -6.39
CA THR A 29 -3.54 -6.42 -5.06
C THR A 29 -3.65 -7.92 -4.75
N LEU A 30 -4.59 -8.62 -5.37
CA LEU A 30 -4.84 -10.06 -5.19
C LEU A 30 -3.96 -10.98 -6.06
N HIS A 31 -2.95 -10.42 -6.74
CA HIS A 31 -2.06 -11.18 -7.66
C HIS A 31 -0.74 -11.60 -7.03
N LYS A 32 -0.56 -11.40 -5.72
CA LYS A 32 0.69 -11.70 -5.01
C LYS A 32 0.54 -12.93 -4.12
N THR A 33 1.38 -13.95 -4.31
CA THR A 33 1.45 -15.09 -3.39
C THR A 33 2.90 -15.57 -3.20
N CYS A 34 3.14 -16.41 -2.19
CA CYS A 34 4.44 -16.98 -1.94
C CYS A 34 4.72 -18.14 -2.89
N TYR A 35 5.85 -18.13 -3.60
CA TYR A 35 6.34 -19.26 -4.39
C TYR A 35 7.60 -19.84 -3.78
N SER A 36 7.84 -21.13 -4.00
CA SER A 36 9.07 -21.78 -3.55
C SER A 36 10.29 -21.25 -4.32
N LEU A 37 11.43 -21.16 -3.65
CA LEU A 37 12.72 -20.82 -4.26
C LEU A 37 13.27 -21.97 -5.13
N GLU A 38 12.92 -23.21 -4.82
CA GLU A 38 13.37 -24.40 -5.57
C GLU A 38 12.61 -24.55 -6.89
N ASP A 39 11.31 -24.24 -6.87
CA ASP A 39 10.41 -24.30 -8.02
C ASP A 39 9.59 -23.00 -8.12
N PRO A 40 10.05 -21.98 -8.89
CA PRO A 40 9.37 -20.68 -9.00
C PRO A 40 8.02 -20.73 -9.75
N ASN A 41 7.56 -21.92 -10.12
CA ASN A 41 6.23 -22.15 -10.70
C ASN A 41 5.24 -22.81 -9.73
N LYS A 42 5.69 -23.14 -8.51
CA LYS A 42 4.85 -23.79 -7.49
C LYS A 42 4.50 -22.81 -6.38
N PRO A 43 3.23 -22.37 -6.26
CA PRO A 43 2.80 -21.57 -5.13
C PRO A 43 2.85 -22.41 -3.84
N VAL A 44 3.30 -21.80 -2.76
CA VAL A 44 3.32 -22.39 -1.43
C VAL A 44 1.95 -22.16 -0.81
N LYS A 45 1.27 -23.26 -0.45
CA LYS A 45 -0.02 -23.22 0.23
C LYS A 45 0.21 -23.15 1.73
N GLU A 46 -0.55 -22.32 2.42
CA GLU A 46 -0.57 -22.29 3.88
C GLU A 46 -1.87 -22.93 4.37
N GLY A 47 -1.78 -24.15 4.89
CA GLY A 47 -2.94 -24.97 5.22
C GLY A 47 -3.66 -25.48 3.96
N GLU A 48 -4.96 -25.19 3.84
CA GLU A 48 -5.82 -25.70 2.75
C GLU A 48 -5.96 -24.73 1.56
N SER A 49 -5.44 -23.49 1.64
CA SER A 49 -5.64 -22.48 0.60
C SER A 49 -4.39 -21.63 0.31
N GLU A 50 -4.37 -21.04 -0.90
CA GLU A 50 -3.36 -20.08 -1.33
C GLU A 50 -3.70 -18.71 -0.73
N THR A 51 -2.77 -18.14 0.05
CA THR A 51 -2.96 -16.87 0.74
C THR A 51 -2.18 -15.76 0.03
N PRO A 52 -2.74 -14.53 -0.03
CA PRO A 52 -2.03 -13.40 -0.58
C PRO A 52 -0.86 -13.02 0.34
N CYS A 53 0.29 -12.73 -0.25
CA CYS A 53 1.49 -12.30 0.46
C CYS A 53 1.67 -10.78 0.39
N ASN A 54 2.22 -10.20 1.45
CA ASN A 54 2.53 -8.77 1.52
C ASN A 54 3.99 -8.49 1.13
N SER A 55 4.94 -9.18 1.78
CA SER A 55 6.35 -9.03 1.46
C SER A 55 7.19 -10.21 1.95
N ASP A 56 8.43 -10.28 1.48
CA ASP A 56 9.43 -11.31 1.87
C ASP A 56 10.12 -10.99 3.20
N LYS A 57 9.97 -9.76 3.69
CA LYS A 57 10.73 -9.25 4.84
C LYS A 57 9.85 -9.24 6.07
N GLU A 58 10.23 -10.02 7.08
CA GLU A 58 9.55 -10.02 8.37
C GLU A 58 9.54 -8.65 9.05
N ALA A 59 10.52 -7.79 8.76
CA ALA A 59 10.58 -6.41 9.24
C ALA A 59 9.45 -5.51 8.69
N ASP A 60 8.74 -5.99 7.66
CA ASP A 60 7.58 -5.32 7.07
C ASP A 60 6.24 -5.94 7.45
N LYS A 61 6.24 -6.88 8.41
CA LYS A 61 5.03 -7.45 9.03
C LYS A 61 4.12 -6.34 9.52
N SER A 62 3.17 -5.97 8.67
CA SER A 62 2.14 -4.99 8.99
C SER A 62 0.89 -5.78 9.36
N GLY A 63 0.62 -5.84 10.67
CA GLY A 63 -0.61 -6.32 11.31
C GLY A 63 -1.32 -7.51 10.65
N GLY A 64 -0.80 -8.73 10.86
CA GLY A 64 -1.50 -9.97 10.50
C GLY A 64 -1.40 -10.38 9.03
N ALA A 65 -0.69 -9.62 8.21
CA ALA A 65 -0.37 -10.02 6.83
C ALA A 65 0.54 -11.25 6.78
N TYR A 66 0.25 -12.16 5.84
CA TYR A 66 1.12 -13.30 5.59
C TYR A 66 2.46 -12.85 4.99
N VAL A 67 3.54 -13.39 5.54
CA VAL A 67 4.92 -13.08 5.14
C VAL A 67 5.60 -14.38 4.77
N CYS A 68 6.10 -14.43 3.54
CA CYS A 68 6.82 -15.58 3.02
C CYS A 68 8.12 -15.79 3.82
N ASN A 69 8.54 -17.04 3.97
CA ASN A 69 9.80 -17.35 4.62
C ASN A 69 10.94 -17.13 3.61
N TYR A 70 11.75 -16.09 3.82
CA TYR A 70 12.84 -15.71 2.92
C TYR A 70 13.84 -16.83 2.55
N ASN A 71 13.96 -17.89 3.35
CA ASN A 71 14.86 -19.02 3.07
C ASN A 71 14.25 -20.08 2.16
N THR A 72 12.92 -20.13 2.02
CA THR A 72 12.21 -21.22 1.34
C THR A 72 11.24 -20.69 0.28
N SER A 73 10.68 -19.49 0.48
CA SER A 73 9.70 -18.88 -0.41
C SER A 73 9.88 -17.36 -0.58
N MET A 74 9.47 -16.86 -1.74
CA MET A 74 9.45 -15.44 -2.08
C MET A 74 8.06 -15.00 -2.56
N CYS A 75 7.66 -13.78 -2.22
CA CYS A 75 6.41 -13.16 -2.62
C CYS A 75 6.53 -12.65 -4.06
N LEU A 76 5.76 -13.24 -4.97
CA LEU A 76 5.75 -12.87 -6.39
C LEU A 76 4.36 -12.49 -6.85
N GLU A 77 4.30 -11.47 -7.71
CA GLU A 77 3.07 -10.97 -8.36
C GLU A 77 2.70 -11.79 -9.62
N LYS A 78 2.90 -13.12 -9.57
CA LYS A 78 2.65 -14.05 -10.70
C LYS A 78 1.36 -14.87 -10.52
N TRP A 79 0.61 -14.60 -9.46
CA TRP A 79 -0.56 -15.41 -9.15
C TRP A 79 -1.77 -14.94 -9.94
N ASP A 80 -2.46 -15.85 -10.61
CA ASP A 80 -3.72 -15.56 -11.30
C ASP A 80 -4.85 -15.17 -10.32
N GLY A 81 -4.66 -15.44 -9.03
CA GLY A 81 -5.58 -15.08 -7.95
C GLY A 81 -6.33 -16.30 -7.38
N PRO A 82 -7.06 -16.09 -6.27
CA PRO A 82 -7.73 -17.19 -5.58
C PRO A 82 -8.81 -17.82 -6.45
N ASN A 83 -9.04 -19.12 -6.25
CA ASN A 83 -9.97 -19.93 -7.05
C ASN A 83 -9.66 -19.86 -8.56
N SER A 84 -8.37 -19.93 -8.94
CA SER A 84 -7.91 -19.83 -10.34
C SER A 84 -8.28 -18.50 -11.02
N GLY A 85 -8.24 -17.40 -10.26
CA GLY A 85 -8.51 -16.05 -10.77
C GLY A 85 -9.99 -15.67 -10.90
N ILE A 86 -10.92 -16.54 -10.46
CA ILE A 86 -12.35 -16.23 -10.45
C ILE A 86 -12.67 -15.15 -9.42
N THR A 87 -12.08 -15.25 -8.22
CA THR A 87 -12.26 -14.26 -7.15
C THR A 87 -11.22 -13.16 -7.29
N SER A 88 -11.49 -12.21 -8.19
CA SER A 88 -10.61 -11.09 -8.54
C SER A 88 -11.39 -9.77 -8.66
N PHE A 89 -10.70 -8.64 -8.45
CA PHE A 89 -11.27 -7.28 -8.54
C PHE A 89 -10.75 -6.49 -9.74
N ASP A 90 -10.12 -7.16 -10.70
CA ASP A 90 -9.45 -6.48 -11.83
C ASP A 90 -10.40 -6.22 -13.01
N ASN A 91 -11.49 -6.98 -13.08
CA ASN A 91 -12.55 -6.79 -14.06
C ASN A 91 -13.87 -6.57 -13.34
N ILE A 92 -14.69 -5.67 -13.89
CA ILE A 92 -16.02 -5.38 -13.32
C ILE A 92 -16.91 -6.62 -13.22
N GLY A 93 -16.79 -7.57 -14.16
CA GLY A 93 -17.53 -8.83 -14.16
C GLY A 93 -17.15 -9.76 -13.00
N PHE A 94 -15.87 -9.98 -12.77
CA PHE A 94 -15.38 -10.82 -11.66
C PHE A 94 -15.59 -10.14 -10.30
N ALA A 95 -15.49 -8.80 -10.24
CA ALA A 95 -15.83 -8.04 -9.05
C ALA A 95 -17.31 -8.21 -8.66
N MET A 96 -18.24 -8.15 -9.62
CA MET A 96 -19.66 -8.40 -9.37
C MET A 96 -19.94 -9.82 -8.87
N LEU A 97 -19.28 -10.84 -9.45
CA LEU A 97 -19.40 -12.24 -8.99
C LEU A 97 -18.90 -12.42 -7.55
N THR A 98 -17.75 -11.83 -7.24
CA THR A 98 -17.15 -11.88 -5.90
C THR A 98 -18.04 -11.19 -4.86
N VAL A 99 -18.61 -10.03 -5.19
CA VAL A 99 -19.56 -9.32 -4.31
C VAL A 99 -20.86 -10.09 -4.13
N PHE A 100 -21.38 -10.71 -5.20
CA PHE A 100 -22.55 -11.57 -5.11
C PHE A 100 -22.30 -12.74 -4.15
N GLN A 101 -21.16 -13.40 -4.27
CA GLN A 101 -20.75 -14.49 -3.38
C GLN A 101 -20.64 -14.05 -1.91
N CYS A 102 -20.15 -12.83 -1.67
CA CYS A 102 -20.14 -12.25 -0.33
C CYS A 102 -21.55 -12.02 0.25
N ILE A 103 -22.51 -11.58 -0.58
CA ILE A 103 -23.90 -11.33 -0.15
C ILE A 103 -24.65 -12.65 0.10
N THR A 104 -24.35 -13.69 -0.66
CA THR A 104 -24.96 -15.02 -0.47
C THR A 104 -24.40 -15.78 0.73
N MET A 105 -23.46 -15.21 1.49
CA MET A 105 -22.83 -15.80 2.68
C MET A 105 -22.04 -17.10 2.42
N GLU A 106 -21.66 -17.37 1.18
CA GLU A 106 -20.89 -18.56 0.80
C GLU A 106 -19.43 -18.20 0.58
N GLY A 107 -18.54 -18.53 1.52
CA GLY A 107 -17.10 -18.26 1.37
C GLY A 107 -16.69 -16.79 1.53
N TRP A 108 -17.55 -15.94 2.09
CA TRP A 108 -17.27 -14.51 2.36
C TRP A 108 -16.14 -14.29 3.37
N THR A 109 -15.94 -15.21 4.31
CA THR A 109 -14.93 -15.10 5.37
C THR A 109 -13.51 -15.09 4.79
N ALA A 110 -13.23 -15.95 3.80
CA ALA A 110 -11.93 -16.01 3.13
C ALA A 110 -11.60 -14.69 2.44
N ILE A 111 -12.58 -14.10 1.73
CA ILE A 111 -12.43 -12.81 1.07
C ILE A 111 -12.15 -11.70 2.10
N LEU A 112 -12.86 -11.71 3.23
CA LEU A 112 -12.64 -10.75 4.32
C LEU A 112 -11.20 -10.83 4.86
N TYR A 113 -10.69 -12.04 5.08
CA TYR A 113 -9.33 -12.23 5.59
C TYR A 113 -8.29 -11.69 4.60
N TRP A 114 -8.43 -11.98 3.31
CA TRP A 114 -7.53 -11.45 2.28
C TRP A 114 -7.56 -9.94 2.19
N VAL A 115 -8.76 -9.34 2.19
CA VAL A 115 -8.93 -7.89 2.16
C VAL A 115 -8.32 -7.22 3.39
N ASN A 116 -8.49 -7.79 4.58
CA ASN A 116 -7.93 -7.23 5.81
C ASN A 116 -6.39 -7.20 5.80
N VAL A 117 -5.77 -8.24 5.23
CA VAL A 117 -4.31 -8.31 5.02
C VAL A 117 -3.84 -7.17 4.11
N LEU A 118 -4.55 -6.94 3.00
CA LEU A 118 -4.21 -5.90 2.02
C LEU A 118 -4.44 -4.47 2.55
N ILE A 119 -5.52 -4.24 3.30
CA ILE A 119 -5.79 -2.94 3.95
C ILE A 119 -4.68 -2.61 4.95
N THR A 120 -4.16 -3.60 5.66
CA THR A 120 -3.09 -3.35 6.63
C THR A 120 -1.77 -2.97 5.95
N GLU A 121 -1.48 -3.55 4.79
CA GLU A 121 -0.35 -3.17 3.94
C GLU A 121 -0.47 -1.75 3.38
N THR A 122 -1.63 -1.39 2.81
CA THR A 122 -1.83 -0.05 2.25
C THR A 122 -1.66 1.03 3.33
N ASN A 123 -2.14 0.79 4.55
CA ASN A 123 -1.94 1.68 5.69
C ASN A 123 -0.46 1.82 6.11
N SER A 124 0.33 0.74 6.05
CA SER A 124 1.75 0.81 6.37
C SER A 124 2.58 1.52 5.29
N LEU A 125 2.24 1.30 4.01
CA LEU A 125 2.83 2.02 2.87
C LEU A 125 2.51 3.52 2.91
N GLN A 126 1.28 3.91 3.25
CA GLN A 126 0.90 5.31 3.45
C GLN A 126 1.68 5.94 4.62
N LYS A 127 1.82 5.23 5.75
CA LYS A 127 2.67 5.69 6.86
C LYS A 127 4.12 5.91 6.43
N LYS A 128 4.70 4.99 5.66
CA LYS A 128 6.07 5.11 5.14
C LYS A 128 6.23 6.27 4.16
N LYS A 129 5.28 6.49 3.25
CA LYS A 129 5.27 7.64 2.33
C LYS A 129 5.19 8.95 3.11
N ASN A 130 4.32 9.04 4.11
CA ASN A 130 4.19 10.21 4.99
C ASN A 130 5.48 10.49 5.77
N GLN A 131 6.15 9.46 6.33
CA GLN A 131 7.44 9.63 7.00
C GLN A 131 8.57 10.05 6.06
N LYS A 132 8.65 9.51 4.84
CA LYS A 132 9.65 9.93 3.84
C LYS A 132 9.44 11.39 3.43
N ASN A 133 8.19 11.81 3.25
CA ASN A 133 7.85 13.20 2.94
C ASN A 133 8.22 14.16 4.08
N GLN A 134 7.99 13.77 5.34
CA GLN A 134 8.44 14.55 6.50
C GLN A 134 9.96 14.62 6.65
N LYS A 135 10.68 13.53 6.37
CA LYS A 135 12.16 13.53 6.40
C LYS A 135 12.74 14.44 5.32
N LYS A 136 12.17 14.45 4.11
CA LYS A 136 12.56 15.40 3.03
C LYS A 136 12.36 16.86 3.44
N GLN A 137 11.28 17.19 4.16
CA GLN A 137 11.06 18.55 4.68
C GLN A 137 12.05 18.92 5.80
N LYS A 138 12.36 18.00 6.73
CA LYS A 138 13.37 18.24 7.77
C LYS A 138 14.77 18.49 7.19
N THR A 139 15.17 17.77 6.15
CA THR A 139 16.47 18.01 5.49
C THR A 139 16.50 19.33 4.71
N LYS A 140 15.39 19.75 4.10
CA LYS A 140 15.26 21.09 3.49
C LYS A 140 15.34 22.20 4.54
N ASN A 141 14.64 22.07 5.68
CA ASN A 141 14.69 23.06 6.75
C ASN A 141 16.08 23.14 7.39
N LYS A 142 16.75 22.00 7.60
CA LYS A 142 18.13 21.96 8.14
C LYS A 142 19.14 22.64 7.21
N LYS A 143 18.96 22.58 5.89
CA LYS A 143 19.77 23.35 4.93
C LYS A 143 19.56 24.86 5.06
N ILE A 144 18.32 25.31 5.30
CA ILE A 144 18.00 26.74 5.46
C ILE A 144 18.62 27.29 6.77
N THR A 145 18.51 26.56 7.87
CA THR A 145 19.03 26.99 9.19
C THR A 145 20.56 27.11 9.24
N VAL A 146 21.30 26.35 8.43
CA VAL A 146 22.78 26.39 8.41
C VAL A 146 23.34 27.47 7.46
N LEU A 147 22.57 27.88 6.43
CA LEU A 147 22.98 28.96 5.52
C LEU A 147 22.76 30.38 6.09
N LEU A 148 21.74 30.57 6.93
CA LEU A 148 21.44 31.85 7.55
C LEU A 148 22.60 32.45 8.40
N PRO A 149 23.30 31.71 9.27
CA PRO A 149 24.37 32.29 10.08
C PRO A 149 25.64 32.64 9.29
N LEU A 150 25.92 31.97 8.16
CA LEU A 150 27.06 32.28 7.30
C LEU A 150 26.89 33.63 6.59
N GLN A 151 25.66 33.97 6.18
CA GLN A 151 25.36 35.27 5.54
C GLN A 151 25.61 36.45 6.51
N TRP A 152 25.25 36.30 7.79
CA TRP A 152 25.45 37.33 8.81
C TRP A 152 26.92 37.52 9.21
N LEU A 153 27.70 36.43 9.26
CA LEU A 153 29.14 36.49 9.50
C LEU A 153 29.90 37.22 8.38
N PHE A 154 29.52 37.02 7.12
CA PHE A 154 30.06 37.78 5.99
C PHE A 154 29.72 39.28 6.04
N ILE A 155 28.51 39.64 6.50
CA ILE A 155 28.10 41.05 6.66
C ILE A 155 28.87 41.72 7.81
N LEU A 156 29.09 41.01 8.93
CA LEU A 156 29.85 41.53 10.06
C LEU A 156 31.33 41.72 9.73
N ILE A 157 31.95 40.77 9.01
CA ILE A 157 33.35 40.88 8.57
C ILE A 157 33.54 42.07 7.61
N LYS A 158 32.60 42.30 6.68
CA LYS A 158 32.63 43.48 5.80
C LYS A 158 32.52 44.79 6.59
N ASN A 159 31.60 44.88 7.54
CA ASN A 159 31.40 46.09 8.33
C ASN A 159 32.58 46.37 9.29
N PHE A 160 33.27 45.33 9.76
CA PHE A 160 34.46 45.48 10.59
C PHE A 160 35.69 45.94 9.78
N TRP A 161 35.87 45.42 8.56
CA TRP A 161 36.97 45.82 7.67
C TRP A 161 36.79 47.24 7.10
N ILE A 162 35.54 47.64 6.79
CA ILE A 162 35.21 49.02 6.38
C ILE A 162 35.55 50.02 7.50
N ASN A 163 35.21 49.72 8.76
CA ASN A 163 35.54 50.59 9.88
C ASN A 163 37.05 50.69 10.15
N LEU A 164 37.81 49.61 9.92
CA LEU A 164 39.27 49.61 10.11
C LEU A 164 40.01 50.45 9.06
N HIS A 165 39.43 50.66 7.88
CA HIS A 165 40.05 51.43 6.80
C HIS A 165 39.67 52.93 6.81
N THR A 166 38.70 53.33 7.64
CA THR A 166 38.25 54.74 7.73
C THR A 166 38.85 55.49 8.92
N THR A 167 39.52 54.79 9.85
CA THR A 167 40.19 55.38 11.03
C THR A 167 41.70 55.55 10.84
N SER A 168 42.25 55.23 9.67
CA SER A 168 43.66 55.45 9.32
C SER A 168 43.91 56.66 8.41
N SER A 169 42.87 57.48 8.16
CA SER A 169 42.95 58.70 7.35
C SER A 169 42.36 59.94 8.03
N LEU A 170 42.37 59.98 9.37
CA LEU A 170 42.10 61.16 10.19
C LEU A 170 43.13 61.24 11.32
#